data_AF-A0A368W299-F1
#
_entry.id   AF-A0A368W299-F1
#
_cell.length_a   1.000
_cell.length_b   1.000
_cell.length_c   1.000
_cell.angle_alpha   90.00
_cell.angle_beta   90.00
_cell.angle_gamma   90.00
#
_symmetry.space_group_name_H-M   'P 1'
#
loop_
_entity.id
_entity.type
_entity.pdbx_description
1 polymer ?
#
loop_
_entity_poly.entity_id
_entity_poly.type
_entity_poly.pdbx_seq_one_letter_code
_entity_poly.pdbx_strand_id
1 'polypeptide(L)'
;MPDVFAVADTLIKHIKNNYSNDIAIVAYYGSYAQGTATKRSDLDFFFIPASADGYRASIQFILDDISFDFWPISWERAERMASLADPQTTIIADCRLLYARSDEDRNRFMRLRDSIAAIQEPEHGLQLTQRAESLLHDAYVHLYKMSRMDPLADLTFYRSEAYDVLTKVIQSLGLLNQTYFTVGWGKNKDQILRLPLKPDHLESLYETIITAQLPADIRSACERLTEATLELVAKHRGMYSTAPSYPDRMKGFYEETKGTFDKIITACEKNDYDTAYFAAIRIQDEIAYFLHLAEKGYPPFQLELNSQYQVYKKLGLPDLIHLLAPGDLKPLQAAVVRLDVLLLSHLKANGVEINSFESIEQFESFLRTRSVR
;
A
#
# COMPACT_ATOMS: atom_id res chain seq x y z
N MET A 1 -2.38 -8.27 -44.43
CA MET A 1 -2.51 -7.90 -43.02
C MET A 1 -3.97 -8.05 -42.70
N PRO A 2 -4.32 -8.87 -41.70
CA PRO A 2 -5.72 -9.11 -41.38
C PRO A 2 -6.37 -7.78 -41.00
N ASP A 3 -7.59 -7.56 -41.46
CA ASP A 3 -8.41 -6.46 -40.94
C ASP A 3 -8.79 -6.82 -39.50
N VAL A 4 -8.06 -6.26 -38.54
CA VAL A 4 -8.25 -6.57 -37.12
C VAL A 4 -9.65 -6.21 -36.62
N PHE A 5 -10.33 -5.26 -37.27
CA PHE A 5 -11.72 -4.92 -36.93
C PHE A 5 -12.70 -5.92 -37.53
N ALA A 6 -12.39 -6.52 -38.68
CA ALA A 6 -13.17 -7.66 -39.19
C ALA A 6 -13.10 -8.88 -38.25
N VAL A 7 -11.97 -9.07 -37.55
CA VAL A 7 -11.84 -10.09 -36.49
C VAL A 7 -12.79 -9.78 -35.33
N ALA A 8 -12.78 -8.54 -34.83
CA ALA A 8 -13.69 -8.09 -33.78
C ALA A 8 -15.18 -8.27 -34.19
N ASP A 9 -15.54 -7.85 -35.40
CA ASP A 9 -16.91 -8.01 -35.92
C ASP A 9 -17.35 -9.47 -35.99
N THR A 10 -16.43 -10.37 -36.38
CA THR A 10 -16.69 -11.81 -36.42
C THR A 10 -16.95 -12.36 -35.03
N LEU A 11 -16.17 -11.94 -34.04
CA LEU A 11 -16.36 -12.36 -32.64
C LEU A 11 -17.65 -11.76 -32.05
N ILE A 12 -17.97 -10.50 -32.31
CA ILE A 12 -19.23 -9.90 -31.84
C ILE A 12 -20.44 -10.61 -32.43
N LYS A 13 -20.40 -10.99 -33.72
CA LYS A 13 -21.45 -11.81 -34.34
C LYS A 13 -21.57 -13.16 -33.65
N HIS A 14 -20.45 -13.81 -33.36
CA HIS A 14 -20.44 -15.09 -32.63
C HIS A 14 -21.06 -14.94 -31.23
N ILE A 15 -20.74 -13.87 -30.50
CA ILE A 15 -21.29 -13.57 -29.18
C ILE A 15 -22.80 -13.34 -29.25
N LYS A 16 -23.27 -12.52 -30.20
CA LYS A 16 -24.71 -12.27 -30.38
C LYS A 16 -25.51 -13.53 -30.67
N ASN A 17 -24.91 -14.50 -31.36
CA ASN A 17 -25.59 -15.74 -31.74
C ASN A 17 -25.54 -16.83 -30.67
N ASN A 18 -24.46 -16.89 -29.87
CA ASN A 18 -24.20 -18.04 -28.99
C ASN A 18 -24.09 -17.67 -27.50
N TYR A 19 -23.92 -16.39 -27.17
CA TYR A 19 -23.64 -15.88 -25.81
C TYR A 19 -24.38 -14.57 -25.50
N SER A 20 -25.51 -14.32 -26.16
CA SER A 20 -26.24 -13.04 -26.07
C SER A 20 -26.65 -12.68 -24.64
N ASN A 21 -26.94 -13.68 -23.80
CA ASN A 21 -27.28 -13.50 -22.39
C ASN A 21 -26.08 -13.59 -21.45
N ASP A 22 -24.94 -14.10 -21.93
CA ASP A 22 -23.82 -14.55 -21.10
C ASP A 22 -22.62 -13.59 -21.12
N ILE A 23 -22.58 -12.64 -22.06
CA ILE A 23 -21.54 -11.61 -22.14
C ILE A 23 -22.19 -10.24 -21.98
N ALA A 24 -21.73 -9.47 -20.99
CA ALA A 24 -22.25 -8.14 -20.69
C ALA A 24 -21.62 -7.05 -21.57
N ILE A 25 -20.28 -7.07 -21.70
CA ILE A 25 -19.49 -6.03 -22.37
C ILE A 25 -18.44 -6.67 -23.27
N VAL A 26 -18.20 -6.09 -24.44
CA VAL A 26 -16.97 -6.32 -25.24
C VAL A 26 -16.36 -4.97 -25.57
N ALA A 27 -15.06 -4.84 -25.41
CA ALA A 27 -14.34 -3.61 -25.73
C ALA A 27 -12.92 -3.91 -26.21
N TYR A 28 -12.34 -2.99 -26.98
CA TYR A 28 -10.93 -3.02 -27.36
C TYR A 28 -10.16 -1.86 -26.76
N TYR A 29 -8.87 -2.04 -26.49
CA TYR A 29 -7.97 -1.06 -25.92
C TYR A 29 -6.62 -1.11 -26.65
N GLY A 30 -5.57 -0.61 -26.02
CA GLY A 30 -4.20 -0.79 -26.48
C GLY A 30 -3.87 -0.01 -27.76
N SER A 31 -2.98 -0.57 -28.58
CA SER A 31 -2.27 0.21 -29.60
C SER A 31 -3.20 0.79 -30.68
N TYR A 32 -4.27 0.09 -31.06
CA TYR A 32 -5.28 0.59 -31.99
C TYR A 32 -6.14 1.71 -31.37
N ALA A 33 -6.56 1.56 -30.12
CA ALA A 33 -7.32 2.60 -29.43
C ALA A 33 -6.50 3.90 -29.24
N GLN A 34 -5.19 3.77 -29.12
CA GLN A 34 -4.23 4.86 -28.93
C GLN A 34 -3.68 5.44 -30.24
N GLY A 35 -3.97 4.84 -31.41
CA GLY A 35 -3.40 5.26 -32.69
C GLY A 35 -1.90 5.00 -32.83
N THR A 36 -1.35 4.04 -32.08
CA THR A 36 0.08 3.65 -32.11
C THR A 36 0.31 2.24 -32.63
N ALA A 37 -0.73 1.63 -33.23
CA ALA A 37 -0.66 0.31 -33.82
C ALA A 37 0.37 0.24 -34.95
N THR A 38 1.01 -0.93 -35.07
CA THR A 38 2.00 -1.23 -36.09
C THR A 38 1.54 -2.39 -36.95
N LYS A 39 2.30 -2.72 -37.99
CA LYS A 39 2.03 -3.90 -38.84
C LYS A 39 2.04 -5.25 -38.12
N ARG A 40 2.53 -5.29 -36.87
CA ARG A 40 2.58 -6.48 -36.00
C ARG A 40 1.65 -6.38 -34.80
N SER A 41 0.86 -5.30 -34.72
CA SER A 41 -0.10 -5.13 -33.65
C SER A 41 -1.33 -5.98 -33.92
N ASP A 42 -1.75 -6.68 -32.90
CA ASP A 42 -3.08 -7.25 -32.78
C ASP A 42 -4.08 -6.20 -32.29
N LEU A 43 -5.35 -6.57 -32.30
CA LEU A 43 -6.34 -5.84 -31.53
C LEU A 43 -6.24 -6.35 -30.10
N ASP A 44 -6.03 -5.46 -29.13
CA ASP A 44 -6.17 -5.78 -27.71
C ASP A 44 -7.65 -5.66 -27.34
N PHE A 45 -8.34 -6.74 -27.00
CA PHE A 45 -9.76 -6.69 -26.66
C PHE A 45 -10.12 -7.70 -25.58
N PHE A 46 -11.13 -7.36 -24.81
CA PHE A 46 -11.60 -8.15 -23.67
C PHE A 46 -13.12 -8.18 -23.66
N PHE A 47 -13.67 -9.05 -22.82
CA PHE A 47 -15.08 -9.06 -22.52
C PHE A 47 -15.35 -9.20 -21.03
N ILE A 48 -16.52 -8.76 -20.58
CA ILE A 48 -17.00 -9.00 -19.22
C ILE A 48 -18.15 -10.01 -19.30
N PRO A 49 -18.01 -11.21 -18.71
CA PRO A 49 -19.10 -12.18 -18.68
C PRO A 49 -20.21 -11.73 -17.72
N ALA A 50 -21.46 -12.00 -18.10
CA ALA A 50 -22.65 -11.82 -17.30
C ALA A 50 -23.04 -13.08 -16.51
N SER A 51 -22.51 -14.25 -16.91
CA SER A 51 -22.78 -15.55 -16.29
C SER A 51 -21.49 -16.38 -16.21
N ALA A 52 -21.54 -17.50 -15.49
CA ALA A 52 -20.43 -18.46 -15.47
C ALA A 52 -20.17 -19.08 -16.86
N ASP A 53 -21.21 -19.28 -17.66
CA ASP A 53 -21.09 -19.84 -19.01
C ASP A 53 -20.41 -18.87 -19.98
N GLY A 54 -20.50 -17.55 -19.74
CA GLY A 54 -19.84 -16.53 -20.56
C GLY A 54 -18.33 -16.68 -20.65
N TYR A 55 -17.67 -17.24 -19.63
CA TYR A 55 -16.24 -17.51 -19.65
C TYR A 55 -15.82 -18.47 -20.77
N ARG A 56 -16.73 -19.33 -21.24
CA ARG A 56 -16.48 -20.28 -22.33
C ARG A 56 -16.26 -19.62 -23.69
N ALA A 57 -16.59 -18.33 -23.84
CA ALA A 57 -16.33 -17.58 -25.05
C ALA A 57 -14.86 -17.16 -25.21
N SER A 58 -14.02 -17.36 -24.19
CA SER A 58 -12.61 -17.02 -24.28
C SER A 58 -11.90 -17.89 -25.31
N ILE A 59 -11.06 -17.27 -26.14
CA ILE A 59 -10.29 -17.97 -27.16
C ILE A 59 -9.01 -17.19 -27.49
N GLN A 60 -7.91 -17.92 -27.62
CA GLN A 60 -6.64 -17.43 -28.13
C GLN A 60 -6.38 -18.10 -29.48
N PHE A 61 -6.00 -17.32 -30.49
CA PHE A 61 -5.78 -17.84 -31.84
C PHE A 61 -4.75 -17.01 -32.59
N ILE A 62 -4.25 -17.55 -33.70
CA ILE A 62 -3.35 -16.85 -34.61
C ILE A 62 -4.04 -16.75 -35.96
N LEU A 63 -4.04 -15.56 -36.55
CA LEU A 63 -4.56 -15.30 -37.89
C LEU A 63 -3.55 -14.44 -38.65
N ASP A 64 -3.10 -14.90 -39.81
CA ASP A 64 -2.10 -14.23 -40.65
C ASP A 64 -0.85 -13.78 -39.86
N ASP A 65 -0.28 -14.70 -39.06
CA ASP A 65 0.88 -14.48 -38.17
C ASP A 65 0.69 -13.41 -37.08
N ILE A 66 -0.54 -12.96 -36.83
CA ILE A 66 -0.91 -12.08 -35.72
C ILE A 66 -1.65 -12.90 -34.66
N SER A 67 -1.17 -12.85 -33.42
CA SER A 67 -1.84 -13.46 -32.26
C SER A 67 -3.02 -12.61 -31.82
N PHE A 68 -4.13 -13.23 -31.46
CA PHE A 68 -5.28 -12.55 -30.84
C PHE A 68 -5.61 -13.25 -29.53
N ASP A 69 -5.92 -12.45 -28.51
CA ASP A 69 -6.37 -12.93 -27.22
C ASP A 69 -7.75 -12.32 -26.91
N PHE A 70 -8.80 -13.15 -26.97
CA PHE A 70 -10.12 -12.76 -26.51
C PHE A 70 -10.36 -13.31 -25.11
N TRP A 71 -10.11 -12.47 -24.11
CA TRP A 71 -10.04 -12.89 -22.72
C TRP A 71 -11.09 -12.21 -21.82
N PRO A 72 -11.55 -12.93 -20.77
CA PRO A 72 -12.55 -12.43 -19.85
C PRO A 72 -11.94 -11.56 -18.74
N ILE A 73 -12.66 -10.52 -18.35
CA ILE A 73 -12.43 -9.74 -17.12
C ILE A 73 -13.71 -9.82 -16.28
N SER A 74 -13.62 -10.31 -15.05
CA SER A 74 -14.78 -10.29 -14.16
C SER A 74 -15.16 -8.85 -13.79
N TRP A 75 -16.43 -8.61 -13.45
CA TRP A 75 -16.86 -7.32 -12.92
C TRP A 75 -16.05 -6.88 -11.70
N GLU A 76 -15.75 -7.81 -10.79
CA GLU A 76 -14.91 -7.55 -9.61
C GLU A 76 -13.50 -7.08 -9.99
N ARG A 77 -12.87 -7.70 -11.00
CA ARG A 77 -11.56 -7.25 -11.47
C ARG A 77 -11.65 -5.88 -12.15
N ALA A 78 -12.71 -5.63 -12.94
CA ALA A 78 -12.95 -4.32 -13.54
C ALA A 78 -13.15 -3.22 -12.47
N GLU A 79 -13.82 -3.52 -11.36
CA GLU A 79 -13.96 -2.64 -10.19
C GLU A 79 -12.61 -2.39 -9.49
N ARG A 80 -11.75 -3.41 -9.38
CA ARG A 80 -10.36 -3.23 -8.89
C ARG A 80 -9.51 -2.37 -9.83
N MET A 81 -9.62 -2.56 -11.14
CA MET A 81 -8.96 -1.71 -12.14
C MET A 81 -9.44 -0.26 -12.04
N ALA A 82 -10.75 -0.06 -11.86
CA ALA A 82 -11.36 1.26 -11.76
C ALA A 82 -10.97 2.02 -10.49
N SER A 83 -10.70 1.30 -9.40
CA SER A 83 -10.25 1.88 -8.14
C SER A 83 -8.73 1.96 -8.01
N LEU A 84 -7.94 1.68 -9.07
CA LEU A 84 -6.47 1.60 -9.05
C LEU A 84 -5.91 0.56 -8.05
N ALA A 85 -6.68 -0.46 -7.73
CA ALA A 85 -6.22 -1.63 -6.98
C ALA A 85 -5.58 -2.71 -7.88
N ASP A 86 -5.87 -2.65 -9.18
CA ASP A 86 -5.20 -3.43 -10.24
C ASP A 86 -4.50 -2.43 -11.19
N PRO A 87 -3.22 -2.62 -11.55
CA PRO A 87 -2.45 -1.65 -12.34
C PRO A 87 -2.94 -1.52 -13.79
N GLN A 88 -3.87 -2.36 -14.25
CA GLN A 88 -4.37 -2.35 -15.63
C GLN A 88 -5.57 -1.41 -15.84
N THR A 89 -5.65 -0.30 -15.11
CA THR A 89 -6.74 0.70 -15.21
C THR A 89 -7.03 1.17 -16.64
N THR A 90 -6.01 1.32 -17.48
CA THR A 90 -6.15 1.74 -18.90
C THR A 90 -7.10 0.84 -19.70
N ILE A 91 -7.23 -0.44 -19.33
CA ILE A 91 -8.16 -1.39 -19.99
C ILE A 91 -9.62 -0.95 -19.84
N ILE A 92 -9.97 -0.33 -18.72
CA ILE A 92 -11.33 0.19 -18.48
C ILE A 92 -11.44 1.64 -18.93
N ALA A 93 -10.44 2.45 -18.60
CA ALA A 93 -10.43 3.89 -18.85
C ALA A 93 -10.40 4.22 -20.34
N ASP A 94 -9.47 3.60 -21.08
CA ASP A 94 -9.09 4.04 -22.43
C ASP A 94 -9.64 3.14 -23.53
N CYS A 95 -10.47 2.16 -23.19
CA CYS A 95 -11.04 1.25 -24.18
C CYS A 95 -12.15 1.88 -25.03
N ARG A 96 -12.58 1.15 -26.04
CA ARG A 96 -13.67 1.48 -26.94
C ARG A 96 -14.68 0.34 -26.90
N LEU A 97 -15.89 0.65 -26.46
CA LEU A 97 -16.99 -0.32 -26.39
C LEU A 97 -17.37 -0.78 -27.80
N LEU A 98 -17.42 -2.09 -27.98
CA LEU A 98 -17.84 -2.76 -29.21
C LEU A 98 -19.24 -3.37 -29.07
N TYR A 99 -19.58 -3.83 -27.87
CA TYR A 99 -20.86 -4.46 -27.56
C TYR A 99 -21.22 -4.22 -26.09
N ALA A 100 -22.52 -4.01 -25.85
CA ALA A 100 -23.13 -4.11 -24.54
C ALA A 100 -24.42 -4.92 -24.70
N ARG A 101 -24.67 -5.87 -23.78
CA ARG A 101 -25.88 -6.69 -23.79
C ARG A 101 -27.15 -5.89 -23.51
N SER A 102 -27.04 -4.89 -22.65
CA SER A 102 -28.15 -4.02 -22.25
C SER A 102 -27.65 -2.61 -21.88
N ASP A 103 -28.59 -1.66 -21.81
CA ASP A 103 -28.31 -0.33 -21.28
C ASP A 103 -27.87 -0.37 -19.81
N GLU A 104 -28.35 -1.34 -19.03
CA GLU A 104 -27.93 -1.53 -17.64
C GLU A 104 -26.45 -1.92 -17.55
N ASP A 105 -26.01 -2.89 -18.35
CA ASP A 105 -24.61 -3.33 -18.39
C ASP A 105 -23.72 -2.19 -18.89
N ARG A 106 -24.17 -1.45 -19.93
CA ARG A 106 -23.49 -0.27 -20.43
C ARG A 106 -23.34 0.80 -19.33
N ASN A 107 -24.42 1.11 -18.61
CA ASN A 107 -24.40 2.10 -17.55
C ASN A 107 -23.54 1.65 -16.36
N ARG A 108 -23.53 0.36 -16.02
CA ARG A 108 -22.61 -0.20 -15.02
C ARG A 108 -21.16 -0.02 -15.44
N PHE A 109 -20.82 -0.29 -16.69
CA PHE A 109 -19.48 -0.07 -17.21
C PHE A 109 -19.09 1.42 -17.19
N MET A 110 -19.99 2.32 -17.59
CA MET A 110 -19.72 3.76 -17.56
C MET A 110 -19.46 4.27 -16.14
N ARG A 111 -20.15 3.77 -15.11
CA ARG A 111 -19.85 4.11 -13.71
C ARG A 111 -18.41 3.76 -13.30
N LEU A 112 -17.82 2.70 -13.86
CA LEU A 112 -16.41 2.39 -13.61
C LEU A 112 -15.49 3.50 -14.13
N ARG A 113 -15.80 4.08 -15.28
CA ARG A 113 -15.05 5.22 -15.84
C ARG A 113 -15.23 6.48 -15.01
N ASP A 114 -16.45 6.72 -14.54
CA ASP A 114 -16.74 7.84 -13.66
C ASP A 114 -15.94 7.72 -12.35
N SER A 115 -15.85 6.51 -11.76
CA SER A 115 -14.98 6.25 -10.60
C SER A 115 -13.50 6.50 -10.88
N ILE A 116 -13.00 6.13 -12.07
CA ILE A 116 -11.60 6.41 -12.45
C ILE A 116 -11.36 7.91 -12.55
N ALA A 117 -12.30 8.67 -13.11
CA ALA A 117 -12.18 10.12 -13.22
C ALA A 117 -12.20 10.81 -11.85
N ALA A 118 -13.06 10.35 -10.93
CA ALA A 118 -13.18 10.86 -9.58
C ALA A 118 -11.95 10.58 -8.71
N ILE A 119 -11.06 9.66 -9.10
CA ILE A 119 -9.91 9.30 -8.27
C ILE A 119 -8.90 10.43 -8.05
N GLN A 120 -8.96 11.47 -8.88
CA GLN A 120 -8.17 12.70 -8.73
C GLN A 120 -8.66 13.58 -7.57
N GLU A 121 -9.82 13.28 -6.98
CA GLU A 121 -10.35 14.03 -5.84
C GLU A 121 -9.52 13.77 -4.57
N PRO A 122 -9.28 14.79 -3.72
CA PRO A 122 -8.41 14.66 -2.54
C PRO A 122 -8.84 13.61 -1.52
N GLU A 123 -10.13 13.25 -1.48
CA GLU A 123 -10.67 12.26 -0.54
C GLU A 123 -10.11 10.84 -0.74
N HIS A 124 -9.65 10.52 -1.96
CA HIS A 124 -9.04 9.23 -2.26
C HIS A 124 -7.55 9.16 -1.88
N GLY A 125 -6.91 10.31 -1.63
CA GLY A 125 -5.46 10.41 -1.54
C GLY A 125 -4.83 9.64 -0.39
N LEU A 126 -5.49 9.58 0.76
CA LEU A 126 -5.00 8.78 1.89
C LEU A 126 -5.02 7.28 1.55
N GLN A 127 -6.12 6.79 0.98
CA GLN A 127 -6.25 5.38 0.60
C GLN A 127 -5.22 4.98 -0.46
N LEU A 128 -5.00 5.85 -1.47
CA LEU A 128 -4.00 5.59 -2.50
C LEU A 128 -2.57 5.66 -1.96
N THR A 129 -2.30 6.56 -1.02
CA THR A 129 -0.99 6.63 -0.32
C THR A 129 -0.72 5.34 0.46
N GLN A 130 -1.71 4.77 1.14
CA GLN A 130 -1.57 3.50 1.84
C GLN A 130 -1.28 2.34 0.88
N ARG A 131 -1.91 2.31 -0.30
CA ARG A 131 -1.60 1.30 -1.32
C ARG A 131 -0.22 1.51 -1.93
N ALA A 132 0.20 2.76 -2.13
CA ALA A 132 1.53 3.12 -2.56
C ALA A 132 2.60 2.60 -1.58
N GLU A 133 2.35 2.69 -0.27
CA GLU A 133 3.15 2.09 0.79
C GLU A 133 3.21 0.56 0.67
N SER A 134 2.07 -0.11 0.49
CA SER A 134 2.03 -1.58 0.33
C SER A 134 2.85 -2.07 -0.86
N LEU A 135 2.81 -1.36 -1.99
CA LEU A 135 3.66 -1.69 -3.14
C LEU A 135 5.15 -1.57 -2.83
N LEU A 136 5.56 -0.56 -2.05
CA LEU A 136 6.95 -0.41 -1.65
C LEU A 136 7.37 -1.48 -0.63
N HIS A 137 6.47 -1.88 0.25
CA HIS A 137 6.69 -3.04 1.12
C HIS A 137 7.03 -4.30 0.29
N ASP A 138 6.26 -4.56 -0.77
CA ASP A 138 6.53 -5.70 -1.66
C ASP A 138 7.87 -5.56 -2.43
N ALA A 139 8.36 -4.33 -2.64
CA ALA A 139 9.67 -4.10 -3.26
C ALA A 139 10.82 -4.60 -2.38
N TYR A 140 10.66 -4.58 -1.04
CA TYR A 140 11.69 -5.07 -0.12
C TYR A 140 11.98 -6.56 -0.24
N VAL A 141 11.02 -7.38 -0.67
CA VAL A 141 11.27 -8.81 -0.95
C VAL A 141 12.35 -8.94 -2.03
N HIS A 142 12.27 -8.11 -3.07
CA HIS A 142 13.22 -8.10 -4.19
C HIS A 142 14.58 -7.50 -3.78
N LEU A 143 14.57 -6.42 -2.99
CA LEU A 143 15.80 -5.85 -2.42
C LEU A 143 16.52 -6.84 -1.51
N TYR A 144 15.79 -7.54 -0.65
CA TYR A 144 16.32 -8.58 0.22
C TYR A 144 16.97 -9.69 -0.60
N LYS A 145 16.27 -10.21 -1.61
CA LYS A 145 16.82 -11.22 -2.54
C LYS A 145 18.13 -10.76 -3.20
N MET A 146 18.18 -9.53 -3.73
CA MET A 146 19.40 -8.94 -4.30
C MET A 146 20.52 -8.76 -3.26
N SER A 147 20.18 -8.53 -1.99
CA SER A 147 21.15 -8.40 -0.90
C SER A 147 21.81 -9.70 -0.47
N ARG A 148 21.15 -10.84 -0.71
CA ARG A 148 21.62 -12.18 -0.36
C ARG A 148 22.34 -12.89 -1.50
N MET A 149 22.16 -12.39 -2.73
CA MET A 149 22.84 -12.92 -3.92
C MET A 149 24.30 -12.45 -3.97
N ASP A 150 25.18 -13.27 -4.53
CA ASP A 150 26.56 -12.91 -4.78
C ASP A 150 26.62 -11.66 -5.70
N PRO A 151 27.32 -10.58 -5.31
CA PRO A 151 27.50 -9.40 -6.14
C PRO A 151 28.18 -9.68 -7.50
N LEU A 152 28.82 -10.85 -7.65
CA LEU A 152 29.40 -11.34 -8.89
C LEU A 152 28.50 -12.33 -9.64
N ALA A 153 27.29 -12.59 -9.15
CA ALA A 153 26.32 -13.47 -9.81
C ALA A 153 25.84 -12.89 -11.16
N ASP A 154 25.22 -13.76 -11.94
CA ASP A 154 24.68 -13.40 -13.26
C ASP A 154 23.67 -12.25 -13.18
N LEU A 155 23.81 -11.30 -14.12
CA LEU A 155 22.95 -10.14 -14.32
C LEU A 155 21.48 -10.50 -14.50
N THR A 156 21.18 -11.71 -15.01
CA THR A 156 19.81 -12.19 -15.20
C THR A 156 18.97 -12.05 -13.94
N PHE A 157 19.51 -12.47 -12.79
CA PHE A 157 18.81 -12.40 -11.52
C PHE A 157 18.54 -10.96 -11.10
N TYR A 158 19.58 -10.12 -11.11
CA TYR A 158 19.47 -8.72 -10.69
C TYR A 158 18.52 -7.93 -11.60
N ARG A 159 18.51 -8.18 -12.91
CA ARG A 159 17.56 -7.53 -13.83
C ARG A 159 16.12 -7.96 -13.58
N SER A 160 15.88 -9.24 -13.29
CA SER A 160 14.54 -9.73 -12.97
C SER A 160 14.03 -9.09 -11.67
N GLU A 161 14.82 -9.11 -10.61
CA GLU A 161 14.42 -8.55 -9.32
C GLU A 161 14.31 -7.01 -9.39
N ALA A 162 15.18 -6.35 -10.16
CA ALA A 162 15.12 -4.90 -10.37
C ALA A 162 13.90 -4.47 -11.21
N TYR A 163 13.47 -5.27 -12.19
CA TYR A 163 12.21 -5.04 -12.92
C TYR A 163 11.03 -5.00 -11.95
N ASP A 164 10.98 -5.93 -11.00
CA ASP A 164 9.91 -6.00 -10.00
C ASP A 164 9.95 -4.83 -9.02
N VAL A 165 11.14 -4.40 -8.57
CA VAL A 165 11.30 -3.19 -7.75
C VAL A 165 10.82 -1.96 -8.52
N LEU A 166 11.32 -1.78 -9.75
CA LEU A 166 11.03 -0.61 -10.58
C LEU A 166 9.54 -0.51 -10.89
N THR A 167 8.90 -1.63 -11.22
CA THR A 167 7.45 -1.67 -11.48
C THR A 167 6.65 -1.26 -10.25
N LYS A 168 6.99 -1.76 -9.06
CA LYS A 168 6.33 -1.39 -7.80
C LYS A 168 6.52 0.08 -7.45
N VAL A 169 7.74 0.60 -7.62
CA VAL A 169 8.03 2.03 -7.40
C VAL A 169 7.20 2.88 -8.35
N ILE A 170 7.19 2.57 -9.65
CA ILE A 170 6.45 3.40 -10.62
C ILE A 170 4.94 3.35 -10.36
N GLN A 171 4.40 2.16 -10.04
CA GLN A 171 3.00 2.05 -9.62
C GLN A 171 2.71 2.89 -8.37
N SER A 172 3.59 2.83 -7.37
CA SER A 172 3.51 3.66 -6.16
C SER A 172 3.48 5.16 -6.50
N LEU A 173 4.35 5.62 -7.42
CA LEU A 173 4.35 7.00 -7.90
C LEU A 173 3.04 7.37 -8.63
N GLY A 174 2.47 6.46 -9.43
CA GLY A 174 1.16 6.65 -10.04
C GLY A 174 0.06 6.89 -9.00
N LEU A 175 0.00 6.02 -7.98
CA LEU A 175 -0.96 6.12 -6.88
C LEU A 175 -0.79 7.42 -6.07
N LEU A 176 0.44 7.80 -5.76
CA LEU A 176 0.72 9.05 -5.04
C LEU A 176 0.30 10.29 -5.82
N ASN A 177 0.37 10.25 -7.15
CA ASN A 177 -0.12 11.31 -8.03
C ASN A 177 -1.60 11.14 -8.42
N GLN A 178 -2.30 10.20 -7.79
CA GLN A 178 -3.70 9.86 -8.06
C GLN A 178 -3.97 9.65 -9.56
N THR A 179 -3.08 8.91 -10.21
CA THR A 179 -3.09 8.71 -11.66
C THR A 179 -2.72 7.27 -12.02
N TYR A 180 -2.94 6.93 -13.29
CA TYR A 180 -2.53 5.66 -13.89
C TYR A 180 -1.78 5.97 -15.18
N PHE A 181 -0.91 5.06 -15.60
CA PHE A 181 -0.15 5.21 -16.83
C PHE A 181 -0.95 4.68 -18.02
N THR A 182 -0.99 5.44 -19.11
CA THR A 182 -1.88 5.16 -20.24
C THR A 182 -1.22 4.35 -21.34
N VAL A 183 0.10 4.16 -21.33
CA VAL A 183 0.80 3.30 -22.30
C VAL A 183 1.54 2.16 -21.61
N GLY A 184 2.13 1.24 -22.37
CA GLY A 184 2.88 0.12 -21.78
C GLY A 184 4.16 0.58 -21.06
N TRP A 185 4.66 -0.23 -20.12
CA TRP A 185 5.83 0.07 -19.28
C TRP A 185 7.04 0.63 -20.04
N GLY A 186 7.35 0.07 -21.22
CA GLY A 186 8.47 0.51 -22.07
C GLY A 186 8.28 1.85 -22.79
N LYS A 187 7.09 2.45 -22.75
CA LYS A 187 6.76 3.73 -23.39
C LYS A 187 6.34 4.82 -22.39
N ASN A 188 6.19 4.47 -21.10
CA ASN A 188 5.73 5.40 -20.07
C ASN A 188 6.80 6.34 -19.52
N LYS A 189 8.07 6.22 -19.93
CA LYS A 189 9.19 7.01 -19.34
C LYS A 189 8.85 8.50 -19.27
N ASP A 190 8.36 9.08 -20.37
CA ASP A 190 7.98 10.50 -20.41
C ASP A 190 6.85 10.86 -19.45
N GLN A 191 5.86 9.99 -19.26
CA GLN A 191 4.77 10.21 -18.29
C GLN A 191 5.30 10.17 -16.86
N ILE A 192 6.13 9.16 -16.56
CA ILE A 192 6.75 8.95 -15.26
C ILE A 192 7.60 10.17 -14.86
N LEU A 193 8.43 10.68 -15.77
CA LEU A 193 9.31 11.82 -15.49
C LEU A 193 8.55 13.14 -15.34
N ARG A 194 7.34 13.26 -15.89
CA ARG A 194 6.48 14.45 -15.76
C ARG A 194 5.59 14.45 -14.52
N LEU A 195 5.59 13.39 -13.72
CA LEU A 195 4.79 13.34 -12.49
C LEU A 195 5.12 14.53 -11.58
N PRO A 196 4.10 15.22 -11.04
CA PRO A 196 4.30 16.31 -10.08
C PRO A 196 5.06 15.86 -8.82
N LEU A 197 4.63 14.76 -8.20
CA LEU A 197 5.29 14.17 -7.03
C LEU A 197 6.19 13.01 -7.48
N LYS A 198 7.51 13.20 -7.40
CA LYS A 198 8.51 12.20 -7.79
C LYS A 198 9.83 12.39 -7.05
N PRO A 199 10.66 11.33 -6.96
CA PRO A 199 11.96 11.43 -6.32
C PRO A 199 12.89 12.36 -7.07
N ASP A 200 13.77 13.02 -6.32
CA ASP A 200 14.95 13.64 -6.92
C ASP A 200 15.79 12.57 -7.62
N HIS A 201 16.40 12.93 -8.75
CA HIS A 201 17.22 12.02 -9.55
C HIS A 201 16.50 10.78 -10.14
N LEU A 202 15.16 10.74 -10.14
CA LEU A 202 14.35 9.64 -10.70
C LEU A 202 14.85 9.17 -12.07
N GLU A 203 15.12 10.10 -12.98
CA GLU A 203 15.58 9.78 -14.34
C GLU A 203 16.89 8.99 -14.34
N SER A 204 17.91 9.49 -13.63
CA SER A 204 19.23 8.84 -13.58
C SER A 204 19.19 7.48 -12.88
N LEU A 205 18.36 7.32 -11.83
CA LEU A 205 18.20 6.04 -11.13
C LEU A 205 17.46 5.04 -12.01
N TYR A 206 16.37 5.47 -12.66
CA TYR A 206 15.64 4.66 -13.63
C TYR A 206 16.56 4.16 -14.74
N GLU A 207 17.38 5.04 -15.33
CA GLU A 207 18.34 4.69 -16.38
C GLU A 207 19.39 3.69 -15.90
N THR A 208 19.92 3.89 -14.70
CA THR A 208 20.90 2.97 -14.09
C THR A 208 20.28 1.58 -13.93
N ILE A 209 19.06 1.47 -13.40
CA ILE A 209 18.37 0.20 -13.18
C ILE A 209 18.24 -0.61 -14.48
N ILE A 210 17.87 0.04 -15.59
CA ILE A 210 17.58 -0.67 -16.85
C ILE A 210 18.83 -0.90 -17.73
N THR A 211 19.90 -0.12 -17.54
CA THR A 211 21.07 -0.16 -18.45
C THR A 211 22.36 -0.66 -17.81
N ALA A 212 22.49 -0.66 -16.48
CA ALA A 212 23.73 -1.02 -15.82
C ALA A 212 24.14 -2.47 -16.13
N GLN A 213 25.45 -2.69 -16.12
CA GLN A 213 26.10 -3.99 -16.38
C GLN A 213 26.78 -4.56 -15.14
N LEU A 214 26.74 -3.84 -14.02
CA LEU A 214 27.24 -4.32 -12.73
C LEU A 214 26.05 -4.56 -11.80
N PRO A 215 25.90 -5.76 -11.22
CA PRO A 215 24.86 -6.06 -10.24
C PRO A 215 24.78 -5.07 -9.07
N ALA A 216 25.94 -4.61 -8.59
CA ALA A 216 26.04 -3.65 -7.49
C ALA A 216 25.37 -2.30 -7.83
N ASP A 217 25.53 -1.82 -9.07
CA ASP A 217 24.94 -0.56 -9.52
C ASP A 217 23.42 -0.67 -9.64
N ILE A 218 22.93 -1.79 -10.18
CA ILE A 218 21.48 -2.07 -10.27
C ILE A 218 20.87 -2.08 -8.88
N ARG A 219 21.46 -2.86 -7.96
CA ARG A 219 20.98 -2.98 -6.58
C ARG A 219 20.98 -1.61 -5.88
N SER A 220 22.09 -0.87 -5.95
CA SER A 220 22.20 0.44 -5.30
C SER A 220 21.18 1.44 -5.87
N ALA A 221 20.96 1.45 -7.18
CA ALA A 221 19.96 2.31 -7.79
C ALA A 221 18.52 1.92 -7.36
N CYS A 222 18.22 0.63 -7.25
CA CYS A 222 16.96 0.13 -6.70
C CYS A 222 16.77 0.57 -5.24
N GLU A 223 17.76 0.37 -4.37
CA GLU A 223 17.72 0.77 -2.95
C GLU A 223 17.45 2.27 -2.81
N ARG A 224 18.23 3.10 -3.51
CA ARG A 224 18.09 4.57 -3.47
C ARG A 224 16.75 5.05 -4.01
N LEU A 225 16.27 4.45 -5.10
CA LEU A 225 15.00 4.84 -5.70
C LEU A 225 13.82 4.45 -4.81
N THR A 226 13.86 3.27 -4.20
CA THR A 226 12.85 2.83 -3.22
C THR A 226 12.86 3.74 -2.00
N GLU A 227 14.03 4.04 -1.42
CA GLU A 227 14.18 4.93 -0.26
C GLU A 227 13.64 6.34 -0.54
N ALA A 228 14.05 6.95 -1.65
CA ALA A 228 13.56 8.28 -2.02
C ALA A 228 12.05 8.30 -2.30
N THR A 229 11.47 7.20 -2.78
CA THR A 229 10.01 7.08 -2.94
C THR A 229 9.30 6.93 -1.60
N LEU A 230 9.90 6.23 -0.64
CA LEU A 230 9.36 6.09 0.72
C LEU A 230 9.29 7.42 1.45
N GLU A 231 10.31 8.28 1.30
CA GLU A 231 10.29 9.64 1.84
C GLU A 231 9.10 10.45 1.30
N LEU A 232 8.76 10.30 0.01
CA LEU A 232 7.58 10.94 -0.58
C LEU A 232 6.28 10.39 -0.01
N VAL A 233 6.16 9.08 0.15
CA VAL A 233 4.98 8.45 0.78
C VAL A 233 4.78 9.00 2.19
N ALA A 234 5.84 9.05 3.00
CA ALA A 234 5.80 9.57 4.37
C ALA A 234 5.36 11.04 4.40
N LYS A 235 5.95 11.89 3.54
CA LYS A 235 5.59 13.30 3.40
C LYS A 235 4.14 13.49 2.96
N HIS A 236 3.70 12.75 1.95
CA HIS A 236 2.35 12.84 1.40
C HIS A 236 1.30 12.38 2.43
N ARG A 237 1.57 11.29 3.15
CA ARG A 237 0.72 10.82 4.25
C ARG A 237 0.54 11.88 5.33
N GLY A 238 1.61 12.58 5.68
CA GLY A 238 1.57 13.68 6.65
C GLY A 238 0.62 14.81 6.27
N MET A 239 0.30 15.00 4.99
CA MET A 239 -0.67 16.00 4.53
C MET A 239 -2.12 15.65 4.90
N TYR A 240 -2.42 14.37 5.09
CA TYR A 240 -3.75 13.88 5.49
C TYR A 240 -3.91 13.79 7.02
N SER A 241 -2.94 14.29 7.78
CA SER A 241 -3.06 14.35 9.23
C SER A 241 -4.27 15.17 9.65
N THR A 242 -5.12 14.59 10.48
CA THR A 242 -6.16 15.34 11.17
C THR A 242 -5.55 16.13 12.33
N ALA A 243 -6.21 17.22 12.74
CA ALA A 243 -5.75 18.06 13.84
C ALA A 243 -5.49 17.23 15.12
N PRO A 244 -4.60 17.69 16.03
CA PRO A 244 -4.27 16.94 17.24
C PRO A 244 -5.50 16.79 18.14
N SER A 245 -5.85 15.54 18.45
CA SER A 245 -6.80 15.20 19.52
C SER A 245 -6.07 14.34 20.56
N TYR A 246 -4.93 14.87 21.05
CA TYR A 246 -4.04 14.14 21.94
C TYR A 246 -4.79 13.51 23.14
N PRO A 247 -5.68 14.23 23.87
CA PRO A 247 -6.48 13.64 24.94
C PRO A 247 -7.38 12.49 24.46
N ASP A 248 -8.03 12.64 23.32
CA ASP A 248 -8.97 11.65 22.80
C ASP A 248 -8.25 10.37 22.33
N ARG A 249 -7.10 10.52 21.67
CA ARG A 249 -6.28 9.40 21.16
C ARG A 249 -5.60 8.61 22.27
N MET A 250 -5.30 9.26 23.39
CA MET A 250 -4.66 8.63 24.55
C MET A 250 -5.65 8.23 25.65
N LYS A 251 -6.96 8.39 25.42
CA LYS A 251 -8.01 8.06 26.38
C LYS A 251 -8.01 6.55 26.69
N GLY A 252 -7.87 6.19 27.97
CA GLY A 252 -7.84 4.80 28.42
C GLY A 252 -6.49 4.08 28.19
N PHE A 253 -5.54 4.73 27.51
CA PHE A 253 -4.26 4.12 27.15
C PHE A 253 -3.41 3.77 28.37
N TYR A 254 -3.35 4.67 29.36
CA TYR A 254 -2.56 4.46 30.57
C TYR A 254 -3.13 3.31 31.41
N GLU A 255 -4.45 3.26 31.56
CA GLU A 255 -5.15 2.24 32.32
C GLU A 255 -4.89 0.83 31.77
N GLU A 256 -4.84 0.68 30.43
CA GLU A 256 -4.45 -0.57 29.77
C GLU A 256 -2.95 -0.88 29.94
N THR A 257 -2.10 0.15 29.79
CA THR A 257 -0.64 0.04 29.89
C THR A 257 -0.17 -0.37 31.29
N LYS A 258 -0.82 0.12 32.35
CA LYS A 258 -0.42 -0.08 33.75
C LYS A 258 -0.29 -1.56 34.12
N GLY A 259 -1.19 -2.41 33.64
CA GLY A 259 -1.14 -3.86 33.88
C GLY A 259 0.09 -4.52 33.27
N THR A 260 0.61 -4.01 32.15
CA THR A 260 1.84 -4.52 31.54
C THR A 260 3.08 -4.12 32.34
N PHE A 261 3.10 -2.93 32.95
CA PHE A 261 4.19 -2.54 33.86
C PHE A 261 4.29 -3.50 35.05
N ASP A 262 3.17 -3.82 35.69
CA ASP A 262 3.15 -4.75 36.83
C ASP A 262 3.58 -6.17 36.42
N LYS A 263 3.24 -6.58 35.19
CA LYS A 263 3.70 -7.85 34.62
C LYS A 263 5.22 -7.87 34.45
N ILE A 264 5.84 -6.80 33.95
CA ILE A 264 7.30 -6.73 33.81
C ILE A 264 7.97 -6.73 35.17
N ILE A 265 7.46 -5.97 36.15
CA ILE A 265 7.98 -5.93 37.52
C ILE A 265 7.95 -7.34 38.13
N THR A 266 6.80 -8.02 38.05
CA THR A 266 6.63 -9.40 38.56
C THR A 266 7.61 -10.38 37.88
N ALA A 267 7.82 -10.22 36.57
CA ALA A 267 8.77 -11.04 35.82
C ALA A 267 10.21 -10.81 36.30
N CYS A 268 10.59 -9.55 36.53
CA CYS A 268 11.91 -9.20 37.08
C CYS A 268 12.11 -9.81 38.48
N GLU A 269 11.12 -9.72 39.36
CA GLU A 269 11.17 -10.29 40.72
C GLU A 269 11.34 -11.81 40.73
N LYS A 270 10.76 -12.49 39.73
CA LYS A 270 10.85 -13.94 39.56
C LYS A 270 12.05 -14.38 38.72
N ASN A 271 12.87 -13.45 38.23
CA ASN A 271 13.91 -13.70 37.22
C ASN A 271 13.38 -14.44 35.97
N ASP A 272 12.15 -14.15 35.57
CA ASP A 272 11.51 -14.68 34.36
C ASP A 272 11.86 -13.79 33.16
N TYR A 273 13.00 -14.10 32.52
CA TYR A 273 13.50 -13.34 31.38
C TYR A 273 12.55 -13.38 30.19
N ASP A 274 11.95 -14.53 29.88
CA ASP A 274 11.10 -14.69 28.69
C ASP A 274 9.89 -13.77 28.79
N THR A 275 9.22 -13.76 29.94
CA THR A 275 8.09 -12.85 30.17
C THR A 275 8.56 -11.38 30.15
N ALA A 276 9.69 -11.07 30.78
CA ALA A 276 10.24 -9.70 30.79
C ALA A 276 10.57 -9.21 29.37
N TYR A 277 11.17 -10.06 28.54
CA TYR A 277 11.53 -9.79 27.15
C TYR A 277 10.32 -9.42 26.30
N PHE A 278 9.31 -10.30 26.24
CA PHE A 278 8.13 -10.05 25.42
C PHE A 278 7.31 -8.85 25.93
N ALA A 279 7.19 -8.69 27.26
CA ALA A 279 6.39 -7.61 27.83
C ALA A 279 7.09 -6.24 27.69
N ALA A 280 8.40 -6.16 27.88
CA ALA A 280 9.15 -4.90 27.80
C ALA A 280 9.23 -4.36 26.35
N ILE A 281 9.48 -5.23 25.37
CA ILE A 281 9.47 -4.82 23.94
C ILE A 281 8.07 -4.34 23.56
N ARG A 282 7.05 -5.15 23.82
CA ARG A 282 5.66 -4.81 23.47
C ARG A 282 5.24 -3.45 24.04
N ILE A 283 5.51 -3.19 25.31
CA ILE A 283 5.02 -1.96 25.95
C ILE A 283 5.79 -0.72 25.48
N GLN A 284 7.10 -0.83 25.26
CA GLN A 284 7.88 0.29 24.72
C GLN A 284 7.41 0.62 23.30
N ASP A 285 7.18 -0.39 22.46
CA ASP A 285 6.68 -0.22 21.10
C ASP A 285 5.29 0.39 21.06
N GLU A 286 4.39 -0.11 21.91
CA GLU A 286 3.02 0.38 22.04
C GLU A 286 2.99 1.84 22.51
N ILE A 287 3.76 2.19 23.54
CA ILE A 287 3.89 3.59 23.99
C ILE A 287 4.45 4.46 22.87
N ALA A 288 5.52 4.04 22.20
CA ALA A 288 6.10 4.80 21.09
C ALA A 288 5.10 5.04 19.95
N TYR A 289 4.35 4.00 19.58
CA TYR A 289 3.31 4.06 18.55
C TYR A 289 2.20 5.05 18.91
N PHE A 290 1.62 4.95 20.12
CA PHE A 290 0.51 5.81 20.53
C PHE A 290 0.96 7.26 20.74
N LEU A 291 2.16 7.49 21.27
CA LEU A 291 2.75 8.83 21.34
C LEU A 291 2.92 9.45 19.95
N HIS A 292 3.42 8.68 18.98
CA HIS A 292 3.55 9.14 17.60
C HIS A 292 2.17 9.47 17.00
N LEU A 293 1.18 8.58 17.13
CA LEU A 293 -0.17 8.80 16.65
C LEU A 293 -0.84 10.02 17.28
N ALA A 294 -0.66 10.20 18.60
CA ALA A 294 -1.23 11.31 19.33
C ALA A 294 -0.62 12.65 18.91
N GLU A 295 0.71 12.73 18.75
CA GLU A 295 1.41 13.94 18.32
C GLU A 295 1.24 14.24 16.82
N LYS A 296 1.32 13.22 15.96
CA LYS A 296 1.38 13.39 14.50
C LYS A 296 0.04 13.24 13.80
N GLY A 297 -0.97 12.62 14.41
CA GLY A 297 -2.29 12.44 13.83
C GLY A 297 -2.44 11.34 12.79
N TYR A 298 -1.38 10.56 12.59
CA TYR A 298 -1.36 9.34 11.79
C TYR A 298 -0.41 8.35 12.46
N PRO A 299 -0.58 7.03 12.23
CA PRO A 299 0.31 6.04 12.83
C PRO A 299 1.68 6.04 12.15
N PRO A 300 2.74 5.63 12.86
CA PRO A 300 4.10 5.62 12.34
C PRO A 300 4.23 4.78 11.07
N PHE A 301 5.11 5.22 10.18
CA PHE A 301 5.39 4.54 8.92
C PHE A 301 6.33 3.36 9.17
N GLN A 302 5.89 2.15 8.81
CA GLN A 302 6.64 0.92 9.08
C GLN A 302 8.01 0.89 8.40
N LEU A 303 8.14 1.60 7.27
CA LEU A 303 9.33 1.61 6.44
C LEU A 303 10.28 2.78 6.77
N GLU A 304 9.89 3.71 7.65
CA GLU A 304 10.77 4.77 8.14
C GLU A 304 11.51 4.29 9.39
N LEU A 305 12.84 4.20 9.28
CA LEU A 305 13.71 3.73 10.34
C LEU A 305 13.51 4.53 11.64
N ASN A 306 13.13 3.84 12.71
CA ASN A 306 12.97 4.39 14.05
C ASN A 306 11.95 5.54 14.19
N SER A 307 11.08 5.75 13.20
CA SER A 307 10.09 6.85 13.20
C SER A 307 9.19 6.85 14.43
N GLN A 308 8.77 5.66 14.88
CA GLN A 308 7.91 5.50 16.04
C GLN A 308 8.58 5.94 17.36
N TYR A 309 9.89 5.72 17.51
CA TYR A 309 10.59 6.06 18.76
C TYR A 309 11.06 7.52 18.84
N GLN A 310 10.90 8.33 17.81
CA GLN A 310 11.37 9.72 17.83
C GLN A 310 10.72 10.53 18.96
N VAL A 311 9.38 10.43 19.08
CA VAL A 311 8.63 11.09 20.16
C VAL A 311 9.01 10.50 21.52
N TYR A 312 9.05 9.17 21.61
CA TYR A 312 9.44 8.45 22.82
C TYR A 312 10.80 8.92 23.38
N LYS A 313 11.82 9.00 22.51
CA LYS A 313 13.17 9.45 22.85
C LYS A 313 13.22 10.93 23.21
N LYS A 314 12.48 11.78 22.48
CA LYS A 314 12.40 13.22 22.75
C LYS A 314 11.82 13.52 24.14
N LEU A 315 10.93 12.66 24.64
CA LEU A 315 10.37 12.75 25.99
C LEU A 315 11.30 12.22 27.10
N GLY A 316 12.45 11.62 26.75
CA GLY A 316 13.41 11.11 27.73
C GLY A 316 12.91 9.90 28.53
N LEU A 317 11.99 9.13 27.95
CA LEU A 317 11.46 7.91 28.53
C LEU A 317 12.55 6.80 28.57
N PRO A 318 12.59 5.96 29.61
CA PRO A 318 13.59 4.90 29.74
C PRO A 318 13.56 3.88 28.58
N ASP A 319 14.72 3.53 28.02
CA ASP A 319 14.82 2.47 26.99
C ASP A 319 14.82 1.08 27.66
N LEU A 320 13.63 0.51 27.85
CA LEU A 320 13.43 -0.82 28.41
C LEU A 320 14.08 -1.91 27.55
N ILE A 321 13.99 -1.80 26.22
CA ILE A 321 14.51 -2.80 25.29
C ILE A 321 16.04 -2.91 25.44
N HIS A 322 16.73 -1.77 25.57
CA HIS A 322 18.17 -1.74 25.80
C HIS A 322 18.58 -2.38 27.15
N LEU A 323 17.69 -2.41 28.14
CA LEU A 323 17.96 -2.91 29.50
C LEU A 323 17.63 -4.40 29.67
N LEU A 324 17.20 -5.10 28.62
CA LEU A 324 16.95 -6.54 28.66
C LEU A 324 18.25 -7.33 28.74
N ALA A 325 18.60 -7.77 29.95
CA ALA A 325 19.75 -8.63 30.21
C ALA A 325 19.31 -9.95 30.88
N PRO A 326 19.53 -11.13 30.26
CA PRO A 326 19.12 -12.42 30.82
C PRO A 326 19.63 -12.72 32.24
N GLY A 327 20.76 -12.14 32.62
CA GLY A 327 21.41 -12.38 33.92
C GLY A 327 21.17 -11.29 34.98
N ASP A 328 20.55 -10.16 34.64
CA ASP A 328 20.27 -9.08 35.60
C ASP A 328 19.09 -8.22 35.14
N LEU A 329 17.92 -8.44 35.76
CA LEU A 329 16.69 -7.70 35.46
C LEU A 329 16.44 -6.53 36.40
N LYS A 330 17.34 -6.26 37.37
CA LYS A 330 17.17 -5.12 38.28
C LYS A 330 17.16 -3.77 37.56
N PRO A 331 18.03 -3.51 36.56
CA PRO A 331 17.99 -2.27 35.79
C PRO A 331 16.67 -2.08 35.04
N LEU A 332 16.14 -3.15 34.45
CA LEU A 332 14.85 -3.14 33.76
C LEU A 332 13.71 -2.82 34.74
N GLN A 333 13.68 -3.48 35.90
CA GLN A 333 12.66 -3.23 36.92
C GLN A 333 12.63 -1.75 37.35
N ALA A 334 13.80 -1.18 37.65
CA ALA A 334 13.92 0.23 38.02
C ALA A 334 13.48 1.18 36.88
N ALA A 335 13.80 0.83 35.63
CA ALA A 335 13.39 1.60 34.47
C ALA A 335 11.88 1.58 34.24
N VAL A 336 11.20 0.46 34.44
CA VAL A 336 9.74 0.37 34.32
C VAL A 336 9.04 1.24 35.36
N VAL A 337 9.51 1.23 36.62
CA VAL A 337 8.97 2.10 37.66
C VAL A 337 9.15 3.58 37.29
N ARG A 338 10.33 3.95 36.73
CA ARG A 338 10.57 5.31 36.24
C ARG A 338 9.68 5.67 35.05
N LEU A 339 9.48 4.74 34.12
CA LEU A 339 8.64 4.93 32.94
C LEU A 339 7.18 5.20 33.34
N ASP A 340 6.65 4.45 34.30
CA ASP A 340 5.28 4.59 34.81
C ASP A 340 5.02 6.05 35.27
N VAL A 341 5.90 6.58 36.12
CA VAL A 341 5.80 7.95 36.65
C VAL A 341 5.91 8.99 35.53
N LEU A 342 6.88 8.85 34.62
CA LEU A 342 7.11 9.82 33.55
C LEU A 342 5.95 9.83 32.55
N LEU A 343 5.46 8.65 32.15
CA LEU A 343 4.35 8.52 31.22
C LEU A 343 3.09 9.12 31.81
N LEU A 344 2.72 8.75 33.05
CA LEU A 344 1.55 9.30 33.72
C LEU A 344 1.60 10.83 33.80
N SER A 345 2.75 11.38 34.19
CA SER A 345 2.96 12.82 34.29
C SER A 345 2.80 13.51 32.93
N HIS A 346 3.36 12.91 31.87
CA HIS A 346 3.26 13.43 30.51
C HIS A 346 1.82 13.42 30.00
N LEU A 347 1.06 12.33 30.22
CA LEU A 347 -0.33 12.23 29.78
C LEU A 347 -1.21 13.26 30.48
N LYS A 348 -1.08 13.42 31.81
CA LYS A 348 -1.81 14.45 32.56
C LYS A 348 -1.46 15.87 32.09
N ALA A 349 -0.19 16.16 31.82
CA ALA A 349 0.25 17.46 31.32
C ALA A 349 -0.35 17.80 29.93
N ASN A 350 -0.69 16.77 29.14
CA ASN A 350 -1.37 16.92 27.85
C ASN A 350 -2.89 16.80 27.94
N GLY A 351 -3.48 16.89 29.15
CA GLY A 351 -4.94 16.92 29.33
C GLY A 351 -5.64 15.57 29.19
N VAL A 352 -4.90 14.46 29.21
CA VAL A 352 -5.49 13.11 29.22
C VAL A 352 -6.12 12.87 30.60
N GLU A 353 -7.42 12.58 30.63
CA GLU A 353 -8.12 12.17 31.85
C GLU A 353 -7.73 10.72 32.18
N ILE A 354 -7.27 10.49 33.41
CA ILE A 354 -6.83 9.17 33.89
C ILE A 354 -7.82 8.69 34.95
N ASN A 355 -8.47 7.56 34.68
CA ASN A 355 -9.39 6.94 35.61
C ASN A 355 -8.59 6.14 36.65
N SER A 356 -8.38 6.76 37.80
CA SER A 356 -7.70 6.15 38.94
C SER A 356 -8.55 6.38 40.18
N PHE A 357 -8.82 5.30 40.91
CA PHE A 357 -9.69 5.30 42.09
C PHE A 357 -8.94 4.63 43.25
N GLU A 358 -9.03 5.22 44.44
CA GLU A 358 -8.40 4.69 45.64
C GLU A 358 -9.28 3.65 46.35
N SER A 359 -10.57 3.57 45.99
CA SER A 359 -11.52 2.62 46.56
C SER A 359 -12.65 2.24 45.60
N ILE A 360 -13.36 1.15 45.93
CA ILE A 360 -14.55 0.71 45.18
C ILE A 360 -15.67 1.74 45.24
N GLU A 361 -15.85 2.42 46.38
CA GLU A 361 -16.89 3.45 46.55
C GLU A 361 -16.65 4.65 45.63
N GLN A 362 -15.38 5.07 45.46
CA GLN A 362 -15.03 6.13 44.51
C GLN A 362 -15.36 5.71 43.07
N PHE A 363 -15.04 4.46 42.70
CA PHE A 363 -15.34 3.92 41.38
C PHE A 363 -16.86 3.80 41.13
N GLU A 364 -17.63 3.32 42.11
CA GLU A 364 -19.10 3.25 42.02
C GLU A 364 -19.73 4.63 41.82
N SER A 365 -19.23 5.64 42.54
CA SER A 365 -19.67 7.03 42.38
C SER A 365 -19.41 7.56 40.96
N PHE A 366 -18.23 7.28 40.42
CA PHE A 366 -17.88 7.59 39.03
C PHE A 366 -18.83 6.92 38.03
N LEU A 367 -19.13 5.63 38.19
CA LEU A 367 -20.05 4.92 37.29
C LEU A 367 -21.47 5.51 37.32
N ARG A 368 -21.98 5.90 38.50
CA ARG A 368 -23.30 6.53 38.63
C ARG A 368 -23.38 7.88 37.91
N THR A 369 -22.32 8.67 37.95
CA THR A 369 -22.29 9.99 37.27
C THR A 369 -22.10 9.88 35.76
N ARG A 370 -21.47 8.80 35.27
CA ARG A 370 -21.25 8.53 33.84
C ARG A 370 -22.51 8.07 33.11
N SER A 371 -23.42 7.34 33.77
CA SER A 371 -24.67 6.83 33.19
C SER A 371 -25.76 7.89 32.96
N VAL A 372 -25.51 9.15 33.33
CA VAL A 372 -26.48 10.26 33.32
C VAL A 372 -26.14 11.32 32.25
N ARG A 373 -25.17 11.06 31.37
CA ARG A 373 -24.79 11.93 30.25
C ARG A 373 -25.10 11.33 28.89
#